data_AF-A0A223D5E5-F1
#
_entry.id   AF-A0A223D5E5-F1
#
_cell.length_a   1.000
_cell.length_b   1.000
_cell.length_c   1.000
_cell.angle_alpha   90.00
_cell.angle_beta   90.00
_cell.angle_gamma   90.00
#
_symmetry.space_group_name_H-M   'P 1'
#
loop_
_entity.id
_entity.type
_entity.pdbx_description
1 polymer ?
#
loop_
_entity_poly.entity_id
_entity_poly.type
_entity_poly.pdbx_seq_one_letter_code
_entity_poly.pdbx_strand_id
1 'polypeptide(L)'
;MPHSILQKAPSPSSNGSKPSAKSSLATPVNKILQLQKTVGNQAVLHMLQKKTAPTAQLKSDKKLMHQLDPYIGWAMDKIASKDGVTEERPRGTGLLQFDAQFQLLFQKINEYDRSKDGRPSVHQAMIEEITTLLNKWSAANKDKLSKHDQSVIIEIQLILIEEWRTNFNQADRLDRYTKDQEAPYKLMTDEGALWSDEQLEYSTSKVGKTGFEYFQHLSTMNRASMAKEMPDDRAPDWAASVKDKVVTALNDAVLNHYTTSARADALEQDGALKAKTLLQKDNPTYKHNTSAYDEHALANHGFTFFFIESPDAGMRQTRFGKEEEQQRSGASSAQGDSAQISLGLKDSGLLDKGWLMLSDFAQREYPDLMTEPGKASLTSWLPTRAHEALKTKPGFTEKVRSFQTGRMTDDQFDESITAGAKTTDREKRQVQVMARQQAYQDQGSHQVYGGGGDRQVTAEDRIYHNLLVGPDIIPGLAERTVLEIARIQRVNPELADKLIQLDGPELLKFMFKDLFRPQAMIPNAVDIKPGNIKKF
;
A
#
# COMPACT_ATOMS: atom_id res chain seq x y z
N MET A 1 42.11 -47.49 -17.92
CA MET A 1 42.39 -47.72 -19.36
C MET A 1 41.16 -48.40 -19.94
N PRO A 2 40.60 -48.00 -21.09
CA PRO A 2 41.06 -47.05 -22.11
C PRO A 2 40.23 -45.74 -22.12
N HIS A 3 40.87 -44.57 -22.11
CA HIS A 3 41.28 -43.70 -23.23
C HIS A 3 40.19 -42.82 -23.89
N SER A 4 40.42 -41.50 -23.75
CA SER A 4 40.23 -40.43 -24.75
C SER A 4 38.84 -39.73 -24.76
N ILE A 5 38.65 -38.41 -24.82
CA ILE A 5 39.43 -37.25 -25.29
C ILE A 5 39.02 -36.03 -24.44
N LEU A 6 39.99 -35.29 -23.89
CA LEU A 6 39.80 -33.95 -23.31
C LEU A 6 39.91 -32.90 -24.43
N GLN A 7 38.79 -32.30 -24.83
CA GLN A 7 38.81 -31.06 -25.62
C GLN A 7 38.81 -29.85 -24.68
N LYS A 8 39.89 -29.08 -24.76
CA LYS A 8 40.04 -27.73 -24.19
C LYS A 8 39.06 -26.77 -24.87
N ALA A 9 38.16 -26.18 -24.10
CA ALA A 9 37.42 -24.99 -24.54
C ALA A 9 38.32 -23.75 -24.46
N PRO A 10 38.22 -22.82 -25.43
CA PRO A 10 39.03 -21.60 -25.46
C PRO A 10 38.56 -20.57 -24.43
N SER A 11 39.52 -19.87 -23.83
CA SER A 11 39.32 -18.70 -22.99
C SER A 11 38.63 -17.58 -23.78
N PRO A 12 37.58 -16.91 -23.27
CA PRO A 12 37.09 -15.70 -23.88
C PRO A 12 37.99 -14.52 -23.47
N SER A 13 38.55 -13.89 -24.49
CA SER A 13 39.29 -12.64 -24.44
C SER A 13 38.44 -11.49 -23.91
N SER A 14 39.08 -10.68 -23.08
CA SER A 14 38.70 -9.32 -22.71
C SER A 14 38.40 -8.40 -23.90
N ASN A 15 37.41 -7.52 -23.69
CA ASN A 15 37.23 -6.17 -24.25
C ASN A 15 35.85 -5.95 -24.88
N GLY A 16 35.05 -5.13 -24.18
CA GLY A 16 33.74 -4.69 -24.61
C GLY A 16 33.03 -3.95 -23.49
N SER A 17 33.68 -2.91 -22.94
CA SER A 17 33.09 -1.96 -22.01
C SER A 17 31.90 -1.26 -22.69
N LYS A 18 30.71 -1.81 -22.49
CA LYS A 18 29.44 -1.12 -22.77
C LYS A 18 29.36 0.12 -21.87
N PRO A 19 28.91 1.27 -22.38
CA PRO A 19 28.72 2.45 -21.55
C PRO A 19 27.64 2.12 -20.52
N SER A 20 28.06 2.11 -19.25
CA SER A 20 27.18 2.22 -18.09
C SER A 20 26.20 3.36 -18.35
N ALA A 21 24.90 3.05 -18.31
CA ALA A 21 23.84 4.05 -18.27
C ALA A 21 24.04 4.88 -16.99
N LYS A 22 24.80 5.97 -17.11
CA LYS A 22 24.87 7.01 -16.08
C LYS A 22 23.43 7.45 -15.81
N SER A 23 23.02 7.24 -14.57
CA SER A 23 21.66 7.43 -14.10
C SER A 23 21.14 8.85 -14.36
N SER A 24 19.85 8.92 -14.67
CA SER A 24 19.07 10.14 -14.85
C SER A 24 19.00 11.05 -13.60
N LEU A 25 19.68 10.70 -12.50
CA LEU A 25 19.83 11.51 -11.29
C LEU A 25 20.72 12.75 -11.49
N ALA A 26 21.50 12.83 -12.58
CA ALA A 26 22.27 14.03 -12.91
C ALA A 26 21.37 15.22 -13.30
N THR A 27 20.19 14.97 -13.89
CA THR A 27 19.32 16.05 -14.40
C THR A 27 18.62 16.84 -13.27
N PRO A 28 18.06 16.21 -12.21
CA PRO A 28 17.43 16.93 -11.10
C PRO A 28 18.44 17.69 -10.23
N VAL A 29 19.59 17.09 -9.90
CA VAL A 29 20.63 17.77 -9.14
C VAL A 29 21.17 18.95 -9.93
N ASN A 30 21.37 18.82 -11.25
CA ASN A 30 21.76 19.95 -12.09
C ASN A 30 20.66 21.02 -12.20
N LYS A 31 19.37 20.66 -12.23
CA LYS A 31 18.26 21.62 -12.21
C LYS A 31 18.13 22.34 -10.87
N ILE A 32 18.24 21.63 -9.75
CA ILE A 32 18.31 22.22 -8.40
C ILE A 32 19.54 23.11 -8.31
N LEU A 33 20.70 22.66 -8.77
CA LEU A 33 21.92 23.47 -8.82
C LEU A 33 21.78 24.67 -9.76
N GLN A 34 21.03 24.59 -10.85
CA GLN A 34 20.73 25.73 -11.73
C GLN A 34 19.80 26.72 -11.04
N LEU A 35 18.74 26.25 -10.39
CA LEU A 35 17.87 27.09 -9.56
C LEU A 35 18.68 27.74 -8.43
N GLN A 36 19.51 26.98 -7.72
CA GLN A 36 20.41 27.45 -6.66
C GLN A 36 21.47 28.44 -7.16
N LYS A 37 22.08 28.18 -8.32
CA LYS A 37 23.03 29.11 -8.96
C LYS A 37 22.35 30.43 -9.32
N THR A 38 21.07 30.41 -9.64
CA THR A 38 20.27 31.60 -9.92
C THR A 38 20.00 32.43 -8.65
N VAL A 39 19.95 31.79 -7.47
CA VAL A 39 19.77 32.48 -6.17
C VAL A 39 21.08 33.11 -5.64
N GLY A 40 22.25 32.72 -6.14
CA GLY A 40 23.52 33.46 -5.99
C GLY A 40 24.09 33.64 -4.58
N ASN A 41 23.54 33.00 -3.53
CA ASN A 41 23.89 33.31 -2.15
C ASN A 41 24.37 32.08 -1.34
N GLN A 42 25.61 32.10 -0.81
CA GLN A 42 26.20 31.02 -0.01
C GLN A 42 25.39 30.69 1.26
N ALA A 43 24.65 31.66 1.81
CA ALA A 43 23.76 31.45 2.95
C ALA A 43 22.57 30.52 2.65
N VAL A 44 22.11 30.48 1.39
CA VAL A 44 21.02 29.61 0.92
C VAL A 44 21.48 28.15 0.86
N LEU A 45 22.70 27.90 0.38
CA LEU A 45 23.31 26.56 0.40
C LEU A 45 23.43 26.01 1.83
N HIS A 46 23.79 26.85 2.79
CA HIS A 46 23.99 26.46 4.18
C HIS A 46 22.68 26.22 4.95
N MET A 47 21.57 26.84 4.55
CA MET A 47 20.22 26.58 5.09
C MET A 47 19.61 25.29 4.51
N LEU A 48 19.81 25.02 3.22
CA LEU A 48 19.26 23.85 2.54
C LEU A 48 19.92 22.53 2.99
N GLN A 49 21.19 22.56 3.41
CA GLN A 49 21.89 21.39 3.95
C GLN A 49 21.43 20.96 5.35
N LYS A 50 20.69 21.81 6.09
CA LYS A 50 20.30 21.56 7.49
C LYS A 50 18.91 20.94 7.67
N LYS A 51 18.08 20.79 6.63
CA LYS A 51 16.75 20.15 6.74
C LYS A 51 16.76 18.73 6.15
N THR A 52 16.70 17.75 7.04
CA THR A 52 16.73 16.30 6.79
C THR A 52 15.45 15.74 6.15
N ALA A 53 15.65 14.64 5.42
CA ALA A 53 14.75 13.61 4.89
C ALA A 53 13.36 14.02 4.31
N PRO A 54 13.06 13.66 3.05
CA PRO A 54 11.74 13.87 2.47
C PRO A 54 10.71 12.94 3.15
N THR A 55 9.74 13.54 3.83
CA THR A 55 8.50 12.85 4.23
C THR A 55 7.54 12.86 3.04
N ALA A 56 6.98 11.69 2.72
CA ALA A 56 6.01 11.49 1.63
C ALA A 56 4.64 12.09 1.97
N GLN A 57 4.57 13.41 2.07
CA GLN A 57 3.32 14.14 2.32
C GLN A 57 2.81 14.71 0.99
N LEU A 58 1.62 14.28 0.58
CA LEU A 58 0.93 14.72 -0.63
C LEU A 58 0.48 16.16 -0.46
N LYS A 59 1.06 17.09 -1.24
CA LYS A 59 0.90 18.53 -1.08
C LYS A 59 1.43 18.97 0.30
N SER A 60 2.09 20.12 0.39
CA SER A 60 1.96 20.82 1.66
C SER A 60 0.46 21.09 1.78
N ASP A 61 -0.21 20.70 2.86
CA ASP A 61 -1.66 20.99 3.06
C ASP A 61 -1.98 22.50 2.92
N LYS A 62 -0.95 23.34 2.84
CA LYS A 62 -1.00 24.76 2.59
C LYS A 62 -0.89 25.05 1.09
N LYS A 63 -1.87 25.80 0.59
CA LYS A 63 -1.79 26.49 -0.70
C LYS A 63 -0.46 27.26 -0.80
N LEU A 64 0.14 27.30 -1.98
CA LEU A 64 1.36 28.08 -2.20
C LEU A 64 1.13 29.54 -1.82
N MET A 65 -0.06 30.10 -2.10
CA MET A 65 -0.42 31.43 -1.63
C MET A 65 -0.33 31.58 -0.11
N HIS A 66 -0.77 30.59 0.68
CA HIS A 66 -0.67 30.66 2.15
C HIS A 66 0.80 30.66 2.62
N GLN A 67 1.70 30.01 1.90
CA GLN A 67 3.13 30.07 2.19
C GLN A 67 3.70 31.45 1.84
N LEU A 68 3.10 32.12 0.86
CA LEU A 68 3.49 33.44 0.38
C LEU A 68 2.75 34.60 1.07
N ASP A 69 1.78 34.33 1.95
CA ASP A 69 0.99 35.32 2.69
C ASP A 69 1.84 36.46 3.30
N PRO A 70 3.00 36.18 3.94
CA PRO A 70 3.85 37.24 4.50
C PRO A 70 4.35 38.26 3.47
N TYR A 71 4.37 37.89 2.19
CA TYR A 71 4.91 38.70 1.08
C TYR A 71 3.83 39.30 0.18
N ILE A 72 2.54 39.00 0.41
CA ILE A 72 1.44 39.54 -0.40
C ILE A 72 1.39 41.07 -0.30
N GLY A 73 1.57 41.64 0.90
CA GLY A 73 1.59 43.10 1.08
C GLY A 73 2.69 43.76 0.25
N TRP A 74 3.91 43.23 0.33
CA TRP A 74 5.05 43.66 -0.49
C TRP A 74 4.75 43.53 -1.99
N ALA A 75 4.16 42.42 -2.40
CA ALA A 75 3.81 42.20 -3.79
C ALA A 75 2.77 43.20 -4.31
N MET A 76 1.74 43.49 -3.52
CA MET A 76 0.72 44.48 -3.89
C MET A 76 1.32 45.88 -4.03
N ASP A 77 2.29 46.25 -3.21
CA ASP A 77 3.02 47.51 -3.34
C ASP A 77 3.83 47.59 -4.66
N LYS A 78 4.42 46.47 -5.10
CA LYS A 78 5.12 46.40 -6.40
C LYS A 78 4.17 46.40 -7.58
N ILE A 79 3.02 45.75 -7.45
CA ILE A 79 1.93 45.82 -8.43
C ILE A 79 1.49 47.27 -8.58
N ALA A 80 1.27 47.99 -7.48
CA ALA A 80 0.77 49.36 -7.46
C ALA A 80 1.82 50.45 -7.76
N SER A 81 2.99 50.09 -8.29
CA SER A 81 4.12 51.01 -8.53
C SER A 81 3.69 52.35 -9.16
N LYS A 82 4.12 53.44 -8.51
CA LYS A 82 3.75 54.84 -8.78
C LYS A 82 4.58 55.52 -9.89
N ASP A 83 5.34 54.76 -10.68
CA ASP A 83 6.33 55.27 -11.65
C ASP A 83 5.72 55.90 -12.93
N GLY A 84 4.61 56.63 -12.79
CA GLY A 84 3.99 57.41 -13.87
C GLY A 84 3.24 58.67 -13.42
N VAL A 85 3.25 59.03 -12.13
CA VAL A 85 2.59 60.26 -11.63
C VAL A 85 3.59 61.17 -10.94
N THR A 86 4.60 61.59 -11.68
CA THR A 86 5.39 62.79 -11.35
C THR A 86 5.00 63.88 -12.34
N GLU A 87 3.84 64.50 -12.12
CA GLU A 87 3.57 65.93 -12.33
C GLU A 87 2.09 66.22 -12.09
N GLU A 88 1.85 67.35 -11.43
CA GLU A 88 0.53 67.86 -11.05
C GLU A 88 -0.47 67.78 -12.22
N ARG A 89 -1.41 66.85 -12.16
CA ARG A 89 -2.59 66.86 -13.04
C ARG A 89 -3.89 66.67 -12.27
N PRO A 90 -4.96 67.34 -12.73
CA PRO A 90 -6.20 67.51 -12.01
C PRO A 90 -6.96 66.19 -11.89
N ARG A 91 -7.77 66.09 -10.84
CA ARG A 91 -8.65 64.97 -10.46
C ARG A 91 -9.38 64.36 -11.67
N GLY A 92 -8.76 63.37 -12.30
CA GLY A 92 -9.34 62.59 -13.39
C GLY A 92 -8.72 61.20 -13.34
N THR A 93 -9.54 60.22 -13.01
CA THR A 93 -9.32 58.75 -13.00
C THR A 93 -8.04 58.26 -13.70
N GLY A 94 -6.89 58.40 -13.05
CA GLY A 94 -5.63 57.80 -13.50
C GLY A 94 -5.64 56.32 -13.15
N LEU A 95 -5.82 55.45 -14.14
CA LEU A 95 -5.64 54.01 -14.00
C LEU A 95 -4.18 53.75 -13.59
N LEU A 96 -3.98 53.16 -12.42
CA LEU A 96 -2.68 52.64 -11.98
C LEU A 96 -2.14 51.71 -13.07
N GLN A 97 -0.98 52.03 -13.65
CA GLN A 97 -0.29 51.11 -14.56
C GLN A 97 0.43 50.07 -13.71
N PHE A 98 -0.12 48.87 -13.71
CA PHE A 98 0.45 47.74 -12.99
C PHE A 98 1.59 47.11 -13.78
N ASP A 99 2.61 46.59 -13.08
CA ASP A 99 3.64 45.76 -13.72
C ASP A 99 3.02 44.45 -14.24
N ALA A 100 2.84 44.37 -15.56
CA ALA A 100 2.18 43.25 -16.22
C ALA A 100 2.90 41.90 -16.00
N GLN A 101 4.23 41.90 -15.87
CA GLN A 101 4.98 40.66 -15.63
C GLN A 101 4.75 40.15 -14.20
N PHE A 102 4.68 41.07 -13.24
CA PHE A 102 4.43 40.72 -11.86
C PHE A 102 2.96 40.35 -11.61
N GLN A 103 2.00 40.95 -12.33
CA GLN A 103 0.62 40.48 -12.37
C GLN A 103 0.52 39.04 -12.91
N LEU A 104 1.22 38.75 -14.01
CA LEU A 104 1.26 37.40 -14.58
C LEU A 104 1.85 36.38 -13.59
N LEU A 105 2.88 36.74 -12.82
CA LEU A 105 3.43 35.90 -11.76
C LEU A 105 2.34 35.49 -10.74
N PHE A 106 1.56 36.45 -10.23
CA PHE A 106 0.48 36.18 -9.28
C PHE A 106 -0.70 35.44 -9.89
N GLN A 107 -1.00 35.68 -11.17
CA GLN A 107 -1.95 34.86 -11.91
C GLN A 107 -1.51 33.40 -11.92
N LYS A 108 -0.21 33.13 -12.18
CA LYS A 108 0.33 31.77 -12.23
C LYS A 108 0.35 31.07 -10.87
N ILE A 109 0.63 31.79 -9.79
CA ILE A 109 0.48 31.27 -8.42
C ILE A 109 -0.98 30.91 -8.14
N ASN A 110 -1.93 31.75 -8.54
CA ASN A 110 -3.36 31.44 -8.40
C ASN A 110 -3.79 30.25 -9.28
N GLU A 111 -3.26 30.12 -10.50
CA GLU A 111 -3.49 28.96 -11.37
C GLU A 111 -2.97 27.68 -10.69
N TYR A 112 -1.79 27.72 -10.07
CA TYR A 112 -1.23 26.60 -9.29
C TYR A 112 -2.17 26.17 -8.18
N ASP A 113 -2.60 27.10 -7.33
CA ASP A 113 -3.46 26.79 -6.18
C ASP A 113 -4.87 26.34 -6.57
N ARG A 114 -5.36 26.78 -7.74
CA ARG A 114 -6.67 26.41 -8.30
C ARG A 114 -6.61 25.20 -9.22
N SER A 115 -5.43 24.66 -9.50
CA SER A 115 -5.27 23.50 -10.36
C SER A 115 -6.06 22.31 -9.80
N LYS A 116 -6.93 21.74 -10.64
CA LYS A 116 -7.69 20.52 -10.33
C LYS A 116 -6.96 19.25 -10.74
N ASP A 117 -5.90 19.37 -11.54
CA ASP A 117 -5.13 18.25 -12.06
C ASP A 117 -4.39 17.55 -10.91
N GLY A 118 -3.71 18.33 -10.07
CA GLY A 118 -3.03 17.84 -8.88
C GLY A 118 -1.75 17.06 -9.15
N ARG A 119 -1.49 16.57 -10.38
CA ARG A 119 -0.36 15.66 -10.67
C ARG A 119 0.96 16.34 -10.29
N PRO A 120 1.85 15.66 -9.54
CA PRO A 120 3.12 16.25 -9.11
C PRO A 120 3.97 16.77 -10.26
N SER A 121 3.97 16.10 -11.41
CA SER A 121 4.70 16.53 -12.62
C SER A 121 4.13 17.80 -13.25
N VAL A 122 2.82 17.98 -13.25
CA VAL A 122 2.15 19.21 -13.74
C VAL A 122 2.46 20.37 -12.79
N HIS A 123 2.31 20.15 -11.49
CA HIS A 123 2.65 21.13 -10.46
C HIS A 123 4.12 21.55 -10.52
N GLN A 124 5.03 20.60 -10.75
CA GLN A 124 6.45 20.90 -10.96
C GLN A 124 6.66 21.87 -12.14
N ALA A 125 6.02 21.61 -13.29
CA ALA A 125 6.13 22.49 -14.46
C ALA A 125 5.59 23.90 -14.18
N MET A 126 4.48 24.01 -13.44
CA MET A 126 3.92 25.30 -13.02
C MET A 126 4.87 26.07 -12.10
N ILE A 127 5.53 25.40 -11.15
CA ILE A 127 6.51 26.03 -10.27
C ILE A 127 7.75 26.48 -11.05
N GLU A 128 8.20 25.71 -12.05
CA GLU A 128 9.28 26.10 -12.96
C GLU A 128 8.91 27.37 -13.76
N GLU A 129 7.65 27.48 -14.22
CA GLU A 129 7.13 28.68 -14.89
C GLU A 129 7.10 29.90 -13.94
N ILE A 130 6.53 29.75 -12.74
CA ILE A 130 6.47 30.80 -11.71
C ILE A 130 7.89 31.30 -11.36
N THR A 131 8.82 30.37 -11.15
CA THR A 131 10.22 30.70 -10.83
C THR A 131 10.90 31.46 -11.98
N THR A 132 10.63 31.06 -13.22
CA THR A 132 11.15 31.73 -14.42
C THR A 132 10.62 33.16 -14.50
N LEU A 133 9.32 33.37 -14.23
CA LEU A 133 8.70 34.71 -14.22
C LEU A 133 9.28 35.61 -13.13
N LEU A 134 9.43 35.10 -11.90
CA LEU A 134 10.04 35.84 -10.80
C LEU A 134 11.47 36.27 -11.11
N ASN A 135 12.27 35.37 -11.70
CA ASN A 135 13.65 35.66 -12.07
C ASN A 135 13.75 36.70 -13.20
N LYS A 136 12.88 36.60 -14.22
CA LYS A 136 12.81 37.59 -15.30
C LYS A 136 12.43 38.97 -14.77
N TRP A 137 11.41 39.04 -13.91
CA TRP A 137 10.97 40.29 -13.30
C TRP A 137 12.06 40.91 -12.41
N SER A 138 12.69 40.09 -11.55
CA SER A 138 13.79 40.52 -10.68
C SER A 138 14.98 41.06 -11.49
N ALA A 139 15.36 40.39 -12.58
CA ALA A 139 16.43 40.83 -13.46
C ALA A 139 16.10 42.15 -14.18
N ALA A 140 14.87 42.30 -14.69
CA ALA A 140 14.42 43.51 -15.37
C ALA A 140 14.34 44.73 -14.43
N ASN A 141 14.14 44.50 -13.13
CA ASN A 141 13.99 45.55 -12.13
C ASN A 141 15.21 45.69 -11.21
N LYS A 142 16.32 45.00 -11.49
CA LYS A 142 17.47 44.88 -10.58
C LYS A 142 17.94 46.21 -9.98
N ASP A 143 18.02 47.26 -10.80
CA ASP A 143 18.51 48.57 -10.38
C ASP A 143 17.48 49.38 -9.56
N LYS A 144 16.21 48.95 -9.55
CA LYS A 144 15.10 49.54 -8.79
C LYS A 144 14.80 48.82 -7.48
N LEU A 145 15.38 47.63 -7.26
CA LEU A 145 15.10 46.81 -6.09
C LEU A 145 15.96 47.24 -4.89
N SER A 146 15.32 47.55 -3.78
CA SER A 146 16.00 47.77 -2.51
C SER A 146 16.61 46.46 -1.98
N LYS A 147 17.50 46.56 -0.99
CA LYS A 147 18.03 45.37 -0.28
C LYS A 147 16.91 44.52 0.35
N HIS A 148 15.86 45.18 0.85
CA HIS A 148 14.70 44.48 1.41
C HIS A 148 13.95 43.71 0.32
N ASP A 149 13.72 44.33 -0.84
CA ASP A 149 13.06 43.66 -1.97
C ASP A 149 13.85 42.43 -2.44
N GLN A 150 15.18 42.55 -2.51
CA GLN A 150 16.05 41.43 -2.86
C GLN A 150 15.94 40.30 -1.84
N SER A 151 15.87 40.62 -0.54
CA SER A 151 15.65 39.61 0.52
C SER A 151 14.31 38.89 0.36
N VAL A 152 13.23 39.64 0.12
CA VAL A 152 11.89 39.06 -0.08
C VAL A 152 11.86 38.14 -1.30
N ILE A 153 12.47 38.56 -2.43
CA ILE A 153 12.57 37.71 -3.62
C ILE A 153 13.31 36.41 -3.33
N ILE A 154 14.42 36.47 -2.57
CA ILE A 154 15.16 35.27 -2.16
C ILE A 154 14.28 34.35 -1.30
N GLU A 155 13.50 34.89 -0.37
CA GLU A 155 12.60 34.11 0.47
C GLU A 155 11.48 33.44 -0.36
N ILE A 156 10.89 34.14 -1.33
CA ILE A 156 9.93 33.57 -2.28
C ILE A 156 10.59 32.45 -3.10
N GLN A 157 11.81 32.67 -3.62
CA GLN A 157 12.56 31.65 -4.35
C GLN A 157 12.81 30.40 -3.50
N LEU A 158 13.13 30.55 -2.21
CA LEU A 158 13.31 29.42 -1.29
C LEU A 158 12.03 28.62 -1.11
N ILE A 159 10.87 29.28 -0.98
CA ILE A 159 9.57 28.64 -0.90
C ILE A 159 9.28 27.85 -2.19
N LEU A 160 9.49 28.46 -3.35
CA LEU A 160 9.30 27.81 -4.65
C LEU A 160 10.23 26.60 -4.83
N ILE A 161 11.48 26.68 -4.38
CA ILE A 161 12.42 25.55 -4.43
C ILE A 161 11.95 24.40 -3.53
N GLU A 162 11.45 24.69 -2.33
CA GLU A 162 10.96 23.66 -1.42
C GLU A 162 9.67 22.99 -1.94
N GLU A 163 8.75 23.78 -2.49
CA GLU A 163 7.53 23.27 -3.12
C GLU A 163 7.88 22.43 -4.37
N TRP A 164 8.82 22.89 -5.20
CA TRP A 164 9.33 22.11 -6.35
C TRP A 164 9.94 20.80 -5.89
N ARG A 165 10.78 20.82 -4.84
CA ARG A 165 11.45 19.63 -4.29
C ARG A 165 10.43 18.61 -3.79
N THR A 166 9.37 19.06 -3.14
CA THR A 166 8.29 18.21 -2.64
C THR A 166 7.57 17.52 -3.80
N ASN A 167 7.15 18.28 -4.82
CA ASN A 167 6.48 17.72 -6.00
C ASN A 167 7.40 16.79 -6.81
N PHE A 168 8.67 17.16 -6.98
CA PHE A 168 9.68 16.34 -7.65
C PHE A 168 9.87 14.99 -6.93
N ASN A 169 10.07 15.02 -5.60
CA ASN A 169 10.24 13.80 -4.82
C ASN A 169 9.01 12.91 -4.89
N GLN A 170 7.80 13.49 -4.90
CA GLN A 170 6.57 12.72 -5.04
C GLN A 170 6.45 12.11 -6.44
N ALA A 171 6.78 12.85 -7.50
CA ALA A 171 6.79 12.33 -8.87
C ALA A 171 7.79 11.16 -9.02
N ASP A 172 9.04 11.36 -8.57
CA ASP A 172 10.09 10.33 -8.61
C ASP A 172 9.69 9.10 -7.79
N ARG A 173 9.10 9.30 -6.61
CA ARG A 173 8.56 8.21 -5.77
C ARG A 173 7.50 7.41 -6.53
N LEU A 174 6.52 8.08 -7.13
CA LEU A 174 5.45 7.42 -7.88
C LEU A 174 6.00 6.69 -9.11
N ASP A 175 6.91 7.31 -9.87
CA ASP A 175 7.55 6.66 -11.01
C ASP A 175 8.34 5.41 -10.59
N ARG A 176 9.12 5.51 -9.51
CA ARG A 176 9.90 4.39 -8.97
C ARG A 176 9.04 3.21 -8.55
N TYR A 177 7.89 3.46 -7.93
CA TYR A 177 7.03 2.41 -7.37
C TYR A 177 5.88 1.98 -8.30
N THR A 178 5.81 2.52 -9.52
CA THR A 178 4.83 2.13 -10.55
C THR A 178 5.49 1.65 -11.85
N LYS A 179 6.83 1.62 -11.93
CA LYS A 179 7.57 1.30 -13.16
C LYS A 179 7.31 -0.11 -13.72
N ASP A 180 7.09 -1.10 -12.86
CA ASP A 180 6.97 -2.51 -13.18
C ASP A 180 6.22 -3.26 -12.06
N GLN A 181 5.91 -4.54 -12.28
CA GLN A 181 5.16 -5.37 -11.31
C GLN A 181 5.92 -5.68 -10.01
N GLU A 182 7.23 -5.47 -9.96
CA GLU A 182 8.05 -5.70 -8.76
C GLU A 182 8.17 -4.43 -7.90
N ALA A 183 7.92 -3.27 -8.51
CA ALA A 183 8.00 -1.97 -7.86
C ALA A 183 7.09 -1.82 -6.62
N PRO A 184 5.84 -2.33 -6.60
CA PRO A 184 5.02 -2.35 -5.39
C PRO A 184 5.63 -3.14 -4.22
N TYR A 185 6.35 -4.23 -4.49
CA TYR A 185 7.07 -4.95 -3.43
C TYR A 185 8.22 -4.12 -2.87
N LYS A 186 8.91 -3.36 -3.74
CA LYS A 186 9.99 -2.47 -3.31
C LYS A 186 9.45 -1.37 -2.40
N LEU A 187 8.29 -0.80 -2.74
CA LEU A 187 7.57 0.14 -1.89
C LEU A 187 7.29 -0.44 -0.49
N MET A 188 6.77 -1.67 -0.43
CA MET A 188 6.55 -2.35 0.85
C MET A 188 7.84 -2.43 1.67
N THR A 189 8.93 -2.92 1.09
CA THR A 189 10.19 -3.09 1.82
C THR A 189 10.90 -1.79 2.18
N ASP A 190 10.65 -0.71 1.44
CA ASP A 190 11.29 0.59 1.66
C ASP A 190 10.52 1.45 2.68
N GLU A 191 9.19 1.35 2.70
CA GLU A 191 8.34 2.29 3.43
C GLU A 191 7.41 1.66 4.47
N GLY A 192 7.16 0.35 4.37
CA GLY A 192 6.29 -0.36 5.30
C GLY A 192 7.00 -0.66 6.61
N ALA A 193 6.53 -0.04 7.70
CA ALA A 193 7.15 -0.16 9.02
C ALA A 193 7.26 -1.61 9.53
N LEU A 194 6.35 -2.50 9.13
CA LEU A 194 6.40 -3.91 9.53
C LEU A 194 7.60 -4.65 8.92
N TRP A 195 8.11 -4.16 7.79
CA TRP A 195 9.15 -4.82 7.01
C TRP A 195 10.50 -4.11 7.13
N SER A 196 10.50 -2.78 7.15
CA SER A 196 11.72 -1.97 7.08
C SER A 196 12.37 -1.69 8.44
N ASP A 197 11.68 -1.99 9.54
CA ASP A 197 12.18 -1.68 10.88
C ASP A 197 13.25 -2.67 11.33
N GLU A 198 14.50 -2.21 11.36
CA GLU A 198 15.69 -3.04 11.63
C GLU A 198 15.65 -3.75 12.98
N GLN A 199 14.83 -3.31 13.94
CA GLN A 199 14.73 -3.95 15.24
C GLN A 199 13.89 -5.23 15.20
N LEU A 200 12.99 -5.39 14.22
CA LEU A 200 12.10 -6.53 14.10
C LEU A 200 12.82 -7.78 13.59
N GLU A 201 12.40 -8.96 14.03
CA GLU A 201 13.07 -10.26 13.77
C GLU A 201 13.21 -10.58 12.27
N TYR A 202 12.16 -10.33 11.50
CA TYR A 202 12.09 -10.62 10.07
C TYR A 202 12.21 -9.38 9.19
N SER A 203 12.85 -8.32 9.67
CA SER A 203 13.03 -7.11 8.86
C SER A 203 13.88 -7.35 7.63
N THR A 204 13.73 -6.50 6.62
CA THR A 204 14.47 -6.57 5.36
C THR A 204 15.98 -6.52 5.57
N SER A 205 16.46 -5.76 6.57
CA SER A 205 17.87 -5.69 6.93
C SER A 205 18.40 -6.99 7.55
N LYS A 206 17.63 -7.65 8.44
CA LYS A 206 18.02 -8.94 9.05
C LYS A 206 17.95 -10.11 8.08
N VAL A 207 16.94 -10.11 7.20
CA VAL A 207 16.81 -11.12 6.15
C VAL A 207 17.84 -10.90 5.03
N GLY A 208 18.31 -9.66 4.85
CA GLY A 208 19.26 -9.29 3.79
C GLY A 208 18.63 -9.31 2.40
N LYS A 209 17.32 -9.07 2.30
CA LYS A 209 16.54 -9.05 1.04
C LYS A 209 15.58 -7.87 1.02
N THR A 210 15.24 -7.39 -0.18
CA THR A 210 14.25 -6.32 -0.40
C THR A 210 13.36 -6.65 -1.60
N GLY A 211 12.30 -5.88 -1.81
CA GLY A 211 11.39 -6.06 -2.93
C GLY A 211 10.76 -7.45 -2.97
N PHE A 212 10.53 -7.96 -4.20
CA PHE A 212 9.87 -9.24 -4.43
C PHE A 212 10.61 -10.42 -3.78
N GLU A 213 11.94 -10.43 -3.85
CA GLU A 213 12.76 -11.52 -3.28
C GLU A 213 12.58 -11.69 -1.76
N TYR A 214 12.34 -10.59 -1.03
CA TYR A 214 12.06 -10.64 0.40
C TYR A 214 10.76 -11.41 0.68
N PHE A 215 9.68 -11.10 -0.04
CA PHE A 215 8.40 -11.78 0.17
C PHE A 215 8.40 -13.23 -0.35
N GLN A 216 9.13 -13.51 -1.44
CA GLN A 216 9.38 -14.90 -1.85
C GLN A 216 10.11 -15.70 -0.78
N HIS A 217 11.07 -15.09 -0.09
CA HIS A 217 11.75 -15.73 1.04
C HIS A 217 10.78 -16.05 2.18
N LEU A 218 9.93 -15.10 2.59
CA LEU A 218 8.90 -15.34 3.62
C LEU A 218 7.90 -16.44 3.21
N SER A 219 7.48 -16.45 1.94
CA SER A 219 6.62 -17.50 1.36
C SER A 219 7.29 -18.87 1.43
N THR A 220 8.58 -18.94 1.09
CA THR A 220 9.38 -20.18 1.18
C THR A 220 9.50 -20.66 2.63
N MET A 221 9.73 -19.74 3.57
CA MET A 221 9.77 -20.06 5.01
C MET A 221 8.44 -20.63 5.51
N ASN A 222 7.31 -20.06 5.06
CA ASN A 222 5.98 -20.56 5.36
C ASN A 222 5.80 -22.01 4.88
N ARG A 223 6.08 -22.27 3.61
CA ARG A 223 5.96 -23.63 3.06
C ARG A 223 6.91 -24.63 3.73
N ALA A 224 8.13 -24.21 4.04
CA ALA A 224 9.09 -25.03 4.76
C ALA A 224 8.62 -25.36 6.18
N SER A 225 7.99 -24.42 6.90
CA SER A 225 7.43 -24.70 8.23
C SER A 225 6.27 -25.69 8.17
N MET A 226 5.40 -25.56 7.16
CA MET A 226 4.31 -26.52 6.91
C MET A 226 4.83 -27.93 6.62
N ALA A 227 5.83 -28.06 5.74
CA ALA A 227 6.47 -29.34 5.43
C ALA A 227 7.19 -29.97 6.64
N LYS A 228 7.77 -29.14 7.53
CA LYS A 228 8.40 -29.62 8.77
C LYS A 228 7.38 -30.18 9.76
N GLU A 229 6.20 -29.57 9.85
CA GLU A 229 5.14 -30.01 10.76
C GLU A 229 4.51 -31.34 10.33
N MET A 230 4.36 -31.54 9.02
CA MET A 230 3.78 -32.75 8.44
C MET A 230 4.66 -33.22 7.27
N PRO A 231 5.79 -33.89 7.56
CA PRO A 231 6.64 -34.44 6.51
C PRO A 231 5.95 -35.64 5.84
N ASP A 232 6.30 -35.89 4.58
CA ASP A 232 5.65 -36.88 3.72
C ASP A 232 5.64 -38.30 4.31
N ASP A 233 6.69 -38.68 5.05
CA ASP A 233 6.83 -39.99 5.70
C ASP A 233 5.90 -40.20 6.91
N ARG A 234 5.32 -39.11 7.44
CA ARG A 234 4.38 -39.11 8.57
C ARG A 234 3.04 -38.49 8.21
N ALA A 235 2.81 -38.17 6.93
CA ALA A 235 1.54 -37.64 6.47
C ALA A 235 0.45 -38.73 6.58
N PRO A 236 -0.76 -38.40 7.05
CA PRO A 236 -1.87 -39.35 7.02
C PRO A 236 -2.19 -39.83 5.60
N ASP A 237 -2.66 -41.07 5.45
CA ASP A 237 -2.95 -41.68 4.13
C ASP A 237 -3.95 -40.86 3.28
N TRP A 238 -4.84 -40.10 3.93
CA TRP A 238 -5.83 -39.24 3.25
C TRP A 238 -5.24 -37.92 2.73
N ALA A 239 -4.06 -37.49 3.21
CA ALA A 239 -3.49 -36.17 2.98
C ALA A 239 -3.28 -35.86 1.49
N ALA A 240 -2.72 -36.80 0.74
CA ALA A 240 -2.46 -36.62 -0.70
C ALA A 240 -3.77 -36.42 -1.49
N SER A 241 -4.79 -37.23 -1.20
CA SER A 241 -6.11 -37.14 -1.84
C SER A 241 -6.77 -35.78 -1.58
N VAL A 242 -6.73 -35.29 -0.34
CA VAL A 242 -7.26 -33.96 0.00
C VAL A 242 -6.46 -32.85 -0.69
N LYS A 243 -5.12 -32.94 -0.70
CA LYS A 243 -4.25 -31.98 -1.38
C LYS A 243 -4.63 -31.87 -2.86
N ASP A 244 -4.77 -33.00 -3.56
CA ASP A 244 -5.10 -33.04 -4.99
C ASP A 244 -6.49 -32.44 -5.30
N LYS A 245 -7.49 -32.74 -4.46
CA LYS A 245 -8.83 -32.15 -4.57
C LYS A 245 -8.80 -30.63 -4.39
N VAL A 246 -8.04 -30.13 -3.41
CA VAL A 246 -7.91 -28.68 -3.14
C VAL A 246 -7.16 -27.99 -4.27
N VAL A 247 -6.07 -28.56 -4.77
CA VAL A 247 -5.33 -28.02 -5.94
C VAL A 247 -6.25 -27.95 -7.16
N THR A 248 -7.05 -28.99 -7.38
CA THR A 248 -8.04 -29.02 -8.47
C THR A 248 -9.09 -27.93 -8.30
N ALA A 249 -9.67 -27.77 -7.11
CA ALA A 249 -10.67 -26.72 -6.87
C ALA A 249 -10.08 -25.31 -6.97
N LEU A 250 -8.84 -25.11 -6.50
CA LEU A 250 -8.13 -23.83 -6.63
C LEU A 250 -7.89 -23.44 -8.08
N ASN A 251 -7.71 -24.42 -8.98
CA ASN A 251 -7.53 -24.15 -10.40
C ASN A 251 -8.75 -23.50 -11.05
N ASP A 252 -9.94 -23.70 -10.48
CA ASP A 252 -11.20 -23.12 -10.94
C ASP A 252 -11.65 -21.94 -10.06
N ALA A 253 -10.90 -21.59 -9.01
CA ALA A 253 -11.24 -20.49 -8.12
C ALA A 253 -11.20 -19.13 -8.83
N VAL A 254 -11.92 -18.16 -8.25
CA VAL A 254 -12.01 -16.79 -8.76
C VAL A 254 -11.50 -15.77 -7.74
N LEU A 255 -11.05 -14.64 -8.26
CA LEU A 255 -10.73 -13.44 -7.51
C LEU A 255 -11.88 -12.46 -7.61
N ASN A 256 -12.43 -12.07 -6.45
CA ASN A 256 -13.57 -11.18 -6.38
C ASN A 256 -13.21 -9.85 -5.72
N HIS A 257 -13.44 -8.76 -6.43
CA HIS A 257 -13.41 -7.40 -5.90
C HIS A 257 -14.83 -6.86 -5.78
N TYR A 258 -15.19 -6.40 -4.58
CA TYR A 258 -16.53 -5.92 -4.28
C TYR A 258 -16.57 -4.39 -4.27
N THR A 259 -17.53 -3.80 -4.97
CA THR A 259 -17.64 -2.35 -5.15
C THR A 259 -19.10 -1.93 -5.41
N THR A 260 -19.34 -0.65 -5.71
CA THR A 260 -20.66 -0.13 -6.12
C THR A 260 -20.87 -0.28 -7.63
N SER A 261 -22.11 -0.37 -8.11
CA SER A 261 -22.39 -0.49 -9.55
C SER A 261 -21.81 0.68 -10.34
N ALA A 262 -21.99 1.91 -9.85
CA ALA A 262 -21.44 3.11 -10.49
C ALA A 262 -19.91 3.07 -10.62
N ARG A 263 -19.20 2.56 -9.60
CA ARG A 263 -17.75 2.39 -9.68
C ARG A 263 -17.35 1.25 -10.61
N ALA A 264 -18.10 0.15 -10.64
CA ALA A 264 -17.86 -0.93 -11.59
C ALA A 264 -17.99 -0.44 -13.04
N ASP A 265 -18.99 0.39 -13.34
CA ASP A 265 -19.16 1.03 -14.66
C ASP A 265 -17.97 1.91 -15.03
N ALA A 266 -17.48 2.72 -14.09
CA ALA A 266 -16.30 3.54 -14.31
C ALA A 266 -15.03 2.70 -14.57
N LEU A 267 -14.87 1.57 -13.86
CA LEU A 267 -13.76 0.65 -14.04
C LEU A 267 -13.84 -0.11 -15.37
N GLU A 268 -15.04 -0.46 -15.83
CA GLU A 268 -15.26 -1.03 -17.16
C GLU A 268 -14.85 -0.07 -18.27
N GLN A 269 -15.20 1.21 -18.13
CA GLN A 269 -14.83 2.26 -19.07
C GLN A 269 -13.33 2.56 -19.07
N ASP A 270 -12.68 2.56 -17.90
CA ASP A 270 -11.22 2.71 -17.78
C ASP A 270 -10.48 1.45 -18.27
N GLY A 271 -11.15 0.30 -18.32
CA GLY A 271 -10.61 -0.99 -18.75
C GLY A 271 -9.65 -1.62 -17.74
N ALA A 272 -9.49 -1.05 -16.54
CA ALA A 272 -8.57 -1.53 -15.52
C ALA A 272 -9.00 -1.15 -14.10
N LEU A 273 -8.70 -2.03 -13.14
CA LEU A 273 -8.66 -1.72 -11.73
C LEU A 273 -7.21 -1.36 -11.36
N LYS A 274 -6.98 -0.10 -10.96
CA LYS A 274 -5.65 0.42 -10.62
C LYS A 274 -5.47 0.54 -9.10
N ALA A 275 -4.24 0.31 -8.64
CA ALA A 275 -3.81 0.52 -7.26
C ALA A 275 -3.69 2.01 -6.93
N LYS A 276 -3.66 2.34 -5.63
CA LYS A 276 -3.59 3.73 -5.16
C LYS A 276 -2.38 4.48 -5.70
N THR A 277 -1.20 3.86 -5.80
CA THR A 277 0.01 4.53 -6.33
C THR A 277 -0.14 4.94 -7.80
N LEU A 278 -0.71 4.07 -8.65
CA LEU A 278 -1.01 4.41 -10.04
C LEU A 278 -2.09 5.48 -10.14
N LEU A 279 -3.16 5.37 -9.35
CA LEU A 279 -4.19 6.39 -9.31
C LEU A 279 -3.64 7.73 -8.84
N GLN A 280 -2.72 7.77 -7.87
CA GLN A 280 -2.06 9.00 -7.46
C GLN A 280 -1.16 9.59 -8.54
N LYS A 281 -0.61 8.76 -9.43
CA LYS A 281 0.18 9.22 -10.57
C LYS A 281 -0.71 9.86 -11.64
N ASP A 282 -1.86 9.26 -11.90
CA ASP A 282 -2.77 9.69 -12.99
C ASP A 282 -3.78 10.76 -12.55
N ASN A 283 -4.29 10.64 -11.32
CA ASN A 283 -5.28 11.51 -10.69
C ASN A 283 -5.11 11.53 -9.15
N PRO A 284 -4.24 12.41 -8.62
CA PRO A 284 -3.98 12.54 -7.19
C PRO A 284 -5.18 12.88 -6.32
N THR A 285 -6.25 13.41 -6.91
CA THR A 285 -7.49 13.75 -6.19
C THR A 285 -8.44 12.56 -6.04
N TYR A 286 -8.10 11.42 -6.65
CA TYR A 286 -8.90 10.21 -6.59
C TYR A 286 -8.98 9.68 -5.16
N LYS A 287 -10.19 9.50 -4.64
CA LYS A 287 -10.42 8.94 -3.31
C LYS A 287 -10.23 7.43 -3.33
N HIS A 288 -9.38 6.93 -2.45
CA HIS A 288 -9.10 5.51 -2.31
C HIS A 288 -9.35 5.03 -0.88
N ASN A 289 -9.87 3.81 -0.72
CA ASN A 289 -10.24 3.22 0.57
C ASN A 289 -9.06 2.56 1.30
N THR A 290 -7.82 3.01 1.04
CA THR A 290 -6.61 2.51 1.72
C THR A 290 -6.60 3.07 3.13
N SER A 291 -6.42 2.21 4.14
CA SER A 291 -6.26 2.67 5.52
C SER A 291 -4.84 3.17 5.79
N ALA A 292 -4.68 3.96 6.86
CA ALA A 292 -3.35 4.36 7.34
C ALA A 292 -2.42 3.16 7.60
N TYR A 293 -2.99 2.06 8.09
CA TYR A 293 -2.25 0.83 8.35
C TYR A 293 -1.71 0.22 7.04
N ASP A 294 -2.55 0.10 6.01
CA ASP A 294 -2.15 -0.36 4.66
C ASP A 294 -1.04 0.53 4.06
N GLU A 295 -1.12 1.83 4.28
CA GLU A 295 -0.17 2.80 3.72
C GLU A 295 1.18 2.85 4.45
N HIS A 296 1.17 2.76 5.78
CA HIS A 296 2.38 3.01 6.59
C HIS A 296 2.93 1.77 7.31
N ALA A 297 2.09 0.81 7.72
CA ALA A 297 2.59 -0.44 8.32
C ALA A 297 3.02 -1.42 7.23
N LEU A 298 2.15 -1.64 6.24
CA LEU A 298 2.39 -2.60 5.17
C LEU A 298 3.02 -1.94 3.93
N ALA A 299 2.65 -0.69 3.65
CA ALA A 299 2.92 0.00 2.39
C ALA A 299 2.48 -0.81 1.14
N ASN A 300 1.38 -1.56 1.24
CA ASN A 300 0.83 -2.41 0.17
C ASN A 300 -0.12 -1.65 -0.79
N HIS A 301 -0.17 -0.32 -0.71
CA HIS A 301 -1.05 0.52 -1.52
C HIS A 301 -0.65 0.60 -3.01
N GLY A 302 0.44 -0.08 -3.40
CA GLY A 302 0.79 -0.37 -4.78
C GLY A 302 0.13 -1.63 -5.36
N PHE A 303 -0.74 -2.31 -4.59
CA PHE A 303 -1.48 -3.48 -5.02
C PHE A 303 -2.98 -3.22 -5.11
N THR A 304 -3.64 -3.93 -6.00
CA THR A 304 -5.10 -4.05 -6.09
C THR A 304 -5.57 -5.23 -5.22
N PHE A 305 -6.74 -5.13 -4.61
CA PHE A 305 -7.21 -6.06 -3.59
C PHE A 305 -8.37 -6.94 -4.08
N PHE A 306 -8.32 -8.23 -3.79
CA PHE A 306 -9.34 -9.23 -4.11
C PHE A 306 -9.52 -10.24 -2.96
N PHE A 307 -10.66 -10.90 -2.91
CA PHE A 307 -10.82 -12.15 -2.16
C PHE A 307 -10.67 -13.34 -3.10
N ILE A 308 -10.02 -14.41 -2.64
CA ILE A 308 -10.05 -15.69 -3.36
C ILE A 308 -11.28 -16.47 -2.89
N GLU A 309 -12.14 -16.87 -3.83
CA GLU A 309 -13.42 -17.50 -3.54
C GLU A 309 -13.73 -18.60 -4.57
N SER A 310 -14.66 -19.48 -4.22
CA SER A 310 -15.26 -20.42 -5.17
C SER A 310 -16.09 -19.64 -6.22
N PRO A 311 -16.18 -20.10 -7.49
CA PRO A 311 -17.02 -19.47 -8.51
C PRO A 311 -18.48 -19.27 -8.10
N ASP A 312 -19.01 -20.19 -7.29
CA ASP A 312 -20.39 -20.18 -6.81
C ASP A 312 -20.56 -19.43 -5.48
N ALA A 313 -19.53 -18.70 -5.04
CA ALA A 313 -19.63 -17.87 -3.85
C ALA A 313 -20.67 -16.76 -4.06
N GLY A 314 -21.63 -16.68 -3.13
CA GLY A 314 -22.59 -15.58 -3.10
C GLY A 314 -21.93 -14.24 -2.74
N MET A 315 -22.67 -13.15 -2.93
CA MET A 315 -22.20 -11.80 -2.64
C MET A 315 -21.74 -11.66 -1.19
N ARG A 316 -20.47 -11.32 -0.99
CA ARG A 316 -19.92 -11.07 0.35
C ARG A 316 -20.40 -9.73 0.88
N GLN A 317 -20.86 -9.72 2.13
CA GLN A 317 -21.14 -8.49 2.85
C GLN A 317 -19.81 -7.77 3.17
N THR A 318 -19.45 -6.79 2.34
CA THR A 318 -18.26 -5.96 2.53
C THR A 318 -18.63 -4.52 2.85
N ARG A 319 -17.71 -3.79 3.48
CA ARG A 319 -17.84 -2.33 3.64
C ARG A 319 -17.80 -1.57 2.31
N PHE A 320 -17.24 -2.18 1.27
CA PHE A 320 -16.98 -1.53 -0.02
C PHE A 320 -18.23 -1.42 -0.90
N GLY A 321 -19.28 -2.20 -0.62
CA GLY A 321 -20.59 -2.05 -1.25
C GLY A 321 -21.50 -1.02 -0.54
N LYS A 322 -21.02 -0.35 0.51
CA LYS A 322 -21.74 0.68 1.25
C LYS A 322 -20.91 1.95 1.22
N GLU A 323 -21.16 2.83 0.26
CA GLU A 323 -20.49 4.14 0.25
C GLU A 323 -20.84 4.95 1.50
N GLU A 324 -19.87 5.74 2.01
CA GLU A 324 -20.05 6.72 3.08
C GLU A 324 -21.20 7.72 2.78
N GLU A 325 -21.55 7.91 1.51
CA GLU A 325 -22.66 8.75 1.07
C GLU A 325 -24.04 8.23 1.55
N GLN A 326 -24.16 6.92 1.81
CA GLN A 326 -25.36 6.32 2.40
C GLN A 326 -25.45 6.55 3.92
N GLN A 327 -24.32 6.73 4.62
CA GLN A 327 -24.34 7.12 6.04
C GLN A 327 -24.74 8.59 6.25
N ARG A 328 -24.45 9.46 5.27
CA ARG A 328 -24.84 10.88 5.34
C ARG A 328 -26.29 11.16 4.93
N SER A 329 -26.89 10.30 4.11
CA SER A 329 -28.26 10.50 3.59
C SER A 329 -29.37 9.87 4.45
N GLY A 330 -29.03 9.04 5.45
CA GLY A 330 -30.02 8.39 6.32
C GLY A 330 -30.96 7.42 5.60
N ALA A 331 -30.69 7.11 4.32
CA ALA A 331 -31.50 6.21 3.53
C ALA A 331 -31.19 4.76 3.91
N SER A 332 -32.22 4.04 4.35
CA SER A 332 -32.12 2.60 4.61
C SER A 332 -31.70 1.87 3.34
N SER A 333 -30.63 1.07 3.44
CA SER A 333 -30.12 0.12 2.46
C SER A 333 -31.09 -0.23 1.31
N ALA A 334 -31.00 0.50 0.19
CA ALA A 334 -31.47 -0.04 -1.07
C ALA A 334 -30.46 -1.11 -1.49
N GLN A 335 -30.91 -2.35 -1.44
CA GLN A 335 -30.14 -3.58 -1.56
C GLN A 335 -29.63 -3.87 -2.99
N GLY A 336 -29.54 -2.85 -3.86
CA GLY A 336 -29.44 -3.01 -5.31
C GLY A 336 -28.42 -2.13 -6.02
N ASP A 337 -27.36 -1.69 -5.34
CA ASP A 337 -26.31 -0.89 -5.99
C ASP A 337 -24.89 -1.46 -5.76
N SER A 338 -24.82 -2.78 -5.60
CA SER A 338 -23.58 -3.49 -5.37
C SER A 338 -23.14 -4.26 -6.61
N ALA A 339 -21.84 -4.23 -6.88
CA ALA A 339 -21.23 -4.93 -7.99
C ALA A 339 -20.01 -5.74 -7.54
N GLN A 340 -19.73 -6.77 -8.31
CA GLN A 340 -18.61 -7.68 -8.12
C GLN A 340 -17.84 -7.75 -9.43
N ILE A 341 -16.52 -7.61 -9.33
CA ILE A 341 -15.59 -7.88 -10.42
C ILE A 341 -15.00 -9.26 -10.14
N SER A 342 -15.15 -10.20 -11.07
CA SER A 342 -14.68 -11.58 -10.95
C SER A 342 -13.67 -11.92 -12.05
N LEU A 343 -12.52 -12.44 -11.63
CA LEU A 343 -11.41 -12.86 -12.49
C LEU A 343 -11.04 -14.31 -12.17
N GLY A 344 -10.77 -15.13 -13.17
CA GLY A 344 -10.22 -16.47 -12.93
C GLY A 344 -8.85 -16.38 -12.26
N LEU A 345 -8.59 -17.23 -11.24
CA LEU A 345 -7.33 -17.22 -10.49
C LEU A 345 -6.11 -17.30 -11.41
N LYS A 346 -6.14 -18.22 -12.39
CA LYS A 346 -5.03 -18.47 -13.34
C LYS A 346 -4.74 -17.29 -14.26
N ASP A 347 -5.78 -16.58 -14.70
CA ASP A 347 -5.66 -15.52 -15.71
C ASP A 347 -5.46 -14.13 -15.08
N SER A 348 -5.57 -14.03 -13.76
CA SER A 348 -5.48 -12.76 -13.02
C SER A 348 -4.08 -12.17 -12.90
N GLY A 349 -3.03 -12.97 -13.13
CA GLY A 349 -1.64 -12.61 -12.82
C GLY A 349 -1.22 -12.83 -11.36
N LEU A 350 -2.15 -13.22 -10.46
CA LEU A 350 -1.84 -13.46 -9.05
C LEU A 350 -0.77 -14.56 -8.86
N LEU A 351 -0.85 -15.64 -9.64
CA LEU A 351 0.06 -16.79 -9.51
C LEU A 351 1.47 -16.55 -10.05
N ASP A 352 1.72 -15.43 -10.72
CA ASP A 352 3.06 -15.06 -11.19
C ASP A 352 3.72 -14.05 -10.24
N LYS A 353 3.08 -12.88 -10.09
CA LYS A 353 3.65 -11.73 -9.37
C LYS A 353 2.74 -11.19 -8.28
N GLY A 354 1.67 -11.90 -7.95
CA GLY A 354 0.79 -11.52 -6.85
C GLY A 354 1.27 -12.04 -5.51
N TRP A 355 0.69 -11.52 -4.44
CA TRP A 355 0.84 -12.11 -3.12
C TRP A 355 -0.52 -12.30 -2.44
N LEU A 356 -0.53 -13.23 -1.50
CA LEU A 356 -1.70 -13.67 -0.78
C LEU A 356 -1.43 -13.56 0.70
N MET A 357 -2.40 -13.00 1.40
CA MET A 357 -2.48 -13.02 2.86
C MET A 357 -3.58 -13.99 3.24
N LEU A 358 -3.32 -14.99 4.10
CA LEU A 358 -4.35 -15.97 4.47
C LEU A 358 -5.49 -15.30 5.27
N SER A 359 -5.18 -14.27 6.05
CA SER A 359 -6.09 -13.45 6.87
C SER A 359 -5.70 -11.97 6.83
N ASP A 360 -6.58 -11.09 7.33
CA ASP A 360 -6.33 -9.64 7.45
C ASP A 360 -5.10 -9.36 8.32
N PHE A 361 -4.12 -8.61 7.81
CA PHE A 361 -2.89 -8.31 8.53
C PHE A 361 -3.09 -7.46 9.79
N ALA A 362 -3.93 -6.43 9.74
CA ALA A 362 -4.01 -5.46 10.83
C ALA A 362 -4.55 -6.09 12.12
N GLN A 363 -5.44 -7.06 11.96
CA GLN A 363 -6.12 -7.71 13.08
C GLN A 363 -5.72 -9.17 13.26
N ARG A 364 -5.08 -9.78 12.25
CA ARG A 364 -4.85 -11.23 12.16
C ARG A 364 -6.11 -12.02 12.48
N GLU A 365 -7.20 -11.54 11.91
CA GLU A 365 -8.54 -11.96 12.29
C GLU A 365 -8.91 -13.27 11.59
N TYR A 366 -8.45 -14.38 12.15
CA TYR A 366 -8.92 -15.70 11.79
C TYR A 366 -10.31 -15.95 12.38
N PRO A 367 -11.25 -16.55 11.62
CA PRO A 367 -12.51 -16.99 12.20
C PRO A 367 -12.27 -18.02 13.33
N ASP A 368 -12.98 -17.82 14.44
CA ASP A 368 -13.13 -18.84 15.48
C ASP A 368 -14.07 -19.92 14.93
N LEU A 369 -13.67 -21.19 15.06
CA LEU A 369 -14.50 -22.33 14.72
C LEU A 369 -15.16 -22.85 15.99
N MET A 370 -16.49 -22.96 15.94
CA MET A 370 -17.34 -23.21 17.09
C MET A 370 -18.24 -24.41 16.85
N THR A 371 -18.49 -25.18 17.90
CA THR A 371 -19.40 -26.31 17.89
C THR A 371 -20.41 -26.21 19.04
N GLU A 372 -21.51 -26.97 18.92
CA GLU A 372 -22.40 -27.21 20.05
C GLU A 372 -21.80 -28.32 20.94
N PRO A 373 -21.99 -28.25 22.27
CA PRO A 373 -21.49 -29.28 23.19
C PRO A 373 -21.92 -30.69 22.80
N GLY A 374 -20.93 -31.58 22.64
CA GLY A 374 -21.15 -32.99 22.30
C GLY A 374 -21.72 -33.24 20.90
N LYS A 375 -21.74 -32.24 20.01
CA LYS A 375 -22.18 -32.39 18.62
C LYS A 375 -21.07 -32.06 17.64
N ALA A 376 -21.25 -32.52 16.40
CA ALA A 376 -20.35 -32.22 15.28
C ALA A 376 -20.88 -31.14 14.33
N SER A 377 -21.96 -30.44 14.71
CA SER A 377 -22.46 -29.27 13.98
C SER A 377 -21.52 -28.09 14.18
N LEU A 378 -21.19 -27.36 13.11
CA LEU A 378 -20.26 -26.25 13.17
C LEU A 378 -20.84 -24.91 12.73
N THR A 379 -20.21 -23.86 13.25
CA THR A 379 -20.25 -22.54 12.67
C THR A 379 -18.89 -21.86 12.88
N SER A 380 -18.62 -20.82 12.10
CA SER A 380 -17.52 -19.91 12.38
C SER A 380 -18.03 -18.48 12.55
N TRP A 381 -17.22 -17.64 13.18
CA TRP A 381 -17.37 -16.19 13.11
C TRP A 381 -16.05 -15.50 13.37
N LEU A 382 -15.98 -14.25 12.92
CA LEU A 382 -14.87 -13.37 13.25
C LEU A 382 -14.92 -12.98 14.74
N PRO A 383 -13.78 -12.98 15.46
CA PRO A 383 -13.70 -12.54 16.85
C PRO A 383 -14.34 -11.17 17.11
N THR A 384 -14.18 -10.19 16.21
CA THR A 384 -14.82 -8.86 16.34
C THR A 384 -16.35 -8.91 16.29
N ARG A 385 -16.94 -10.00 15.81
CA ARG A 385 -18.39 -10.22 15.69
C ARG A 385 -18.93 -11.29 16.63
N ALA A 386 -18.13 -11.76 17.58
CA ALA A 386 -18.50 -12.85 18.48
C ALA A 386 -19.80 -12.56 19.25
N HIS A 387 -20.01 -11.31 19.70
CA HIS A 387 -21.22 -10.92 20.42
C HIS A 387 -22.50 -11.06 19.56
N GLU A 388 -22.46 -10.61 18.30
CA GLU A 388 -23.58 -10.75 17.37
C GLU A 388 -23.83 -12.23 17.02
N ALA A 389 -22.76 -12.99 16.83
CA ALA A 389 -22.84 -14.41 16.51
C ALA A 389 -23.48 -15.20 17.67
N LEU A 390 -23.05 -14.97 18.91
CA LEU A 390 -23.64 -15.62 20.10
C LEU A 390 -25.12 -15.27 20.30
N LYS A 391 -25.55 -14.08 19.90
CA LYS A 391 -26.98 -13.71 19.91
C LYS A 391 -27.80 -14.51 18.91
N THR A 392 -27.24 -14.79 17.73
CA THR A 392 -27.96 -15.50 16.64
C THR A 392 -27.80 -17.02 16.70
N LYS A 393 -26.74 -17.51 17.35
CA LYS A 393 -26.39 -18.93 17.46
C LYS A 393 -25.94 -19.29 18.89
N PRO A 394 -26.82 -19.13 19.91
CA PRO A 394 -26.43 -19.27 21.31
C PRO A 394 -25.96 -20.68 21.73
N GLY A 395 -26.30 -21.72 20.95
CA GLY A 395 -25.88 -23.11 21.25
C GLY A 395 -24.42 -23.42 20.90
N PHE A 396 -23.75 -22.60 20.10
CA PHE A 396 -22.38 -22.85 19.64
C PHE A 396 -21.35 -22.27 20.61
N THR A 397 -21.19 -22.92 21.77
CA THR A 397 -20.37 -22.38 22.87
C THR A 397 -18.98 -22.99 22.96
N GLU A 398 -18.72 -24.13 22.32
CA GLU A 398 -17.42 -24.81 22.40
C GLU A 398 -16.49 -24.40 21.27
N LYS A 399 -15.26 -24.00 21.61
CA LYS A 399 -14.23 -23.64 20.63
C LYS A 399 -13.54 -24.89 20.09
N VAL A 400 -13.63 -25.10 18.78
CA VAL A 400 -12.85 -26.12 18.05
C VAL A 400 -11.52 -25.54 17.61
N ARG A 401 -11.49 -24.27 17.20
CA ARG A 401 -10.30 -23.56 16.77
C ARG A 401 -10.40 -22.07 17.10
N SER A 402 -9.31 -21.47 17.56
CA SER A 402 -9.21 -20.02 17.71
C SER A 402 -7.77 -19.56 17.58
N PHE A 403 -7.56 -18.36 17.06
CA PHE A 403 -6.24 -17.74 17.02
C PHE A 403 -5.98 -16.95 18.30
N GLN A 404 -4.77 -17.07 18.85
CA GLN A 404 -4.31 -16.30 20.00
C GLN A 404 -3.04 -15.54 19.64
N THR A 405 -3.09 -14.22 19.81
CA THR A 405 -1.90 -13.36 19.69
C THR A 405 -0.97 -13.59 20.87
N GLY A 406 0.33 -13.54 20.62
CA GLY A 406 1.31 -13.55 21.70
C GLY A 406 1.19 -12.32 22.60
N ARG A 407 1.87 -12.37 23.74
CA ARG A 407 1.95 -11.23 24.68
C ARG A 407 3.25 -10.48 24.44
N MET A 408 3.17 -9.16 24.45
CA MET A 408 4.34 -8.29 24.52
C MET A 408 4.73 -8.04 25.98
N THR A 409 6.01 -7.81 26.24
CA THR A 409 6.50 -7.34 27.54
C THR A 409 6.28 -5.83 27.68
N ASP A 410 6.35 -5.32 28.91
CA ASP A 410 6.27 -3.88 29.19
C ASP A 410 7.41 -3.13 28.47
N ASP A 411 8.63 -3.67 28.48
CA ASP A 411 9.78 -3.10 27.76
C ASP A 411 9.54 -2.99 26.25
N GLN A 412 8.92 -4.01 25.64
CA GLN A 412 8.56 -4.00 24.22
C GLN A 412 7.47 -2.97 23.91
N PHE A 413 6.51 -2.80 24.83
CA PHE A 413 5.50 -1.76 24.72
C PHE A 413 6.15 -0.37 24.76
N ASP A 414 7.02 -0.09 25.73
CA ASP A 414 7.71 1.19 25.86
C ASP A 414 8.64 1.49 24.67
N GLU A 415 9.33 0.47 24.16
CA GLU A 415 10.13 0.58 22.94
C GLU A 415 9.27 0.96 21.72
N SER A 416 8.07 0.38 21.60
CA SER A 416 7.13 0.71 20.52
C SER A 416 6.72 2.20 20.54
N ILE A 417 6.42 2.73 21.74
CA ILE A 417 6.03 4.14 21.93
C ILE A 417 7.21 5.07 21.65
N THR A 418 8.40 4.73 22.17
CA THR A 418 9.62 5.53 22.02
C THR A 418 10.04 5.66 20.56
N ALA A 419 9.90 4.59 19.77
CA ALA A 419 10.21 4.65 18.35
C ALA A 419 9.27 5.55 17.56
N GLY A 420 7.96 5.52 17.86
CA GLY A 420 6.99 6.42 17.26
C GLY A 420 7.28 7.90 17.54
N ALA A 421 7.89 8.24 18.68
CA ALA A 421 8.20 9.62 19.07
C ALA A 421 9.15 10.33 18.08
N LYS A 422 9.93 9.59 17.28
CA LYS A 422 10.84 10.15 16.27
C LYS A 422 10.11 10.66 15.02
N THR A 423 8.85 10.25 14.81
CA THR A 423 8.07 10.62 13.63
C THR A 423 7.19 11.83 13.93
N THR A 424 7.32 12.90 13.16
CA THR A 424 6.53 14.14 13.31
C THR A 424 5.09 13.99 12.82
N ASP A 425 4.88 13.13 11.83
CA ASP A 425 3.55 12.78 11.33
C ASP A 425 2.78 11.94 12.37
N ARG A 426 1.61 12.44 12.79
CA ARG A 426 0.79 11.82 13.84
C ARG A 426 0.23 10.47 13.43
N GLU A 427 -0.26 10.34 12.20
CA GLU A 427 -0.89 9.12 11.70
C GLU A 427 0.16 8.04 11.49
N LYS A 428 1.27 8.38 10.82
CA LYS A 428 2.41 7.48 10.65
C LYS A 428 2.99 7.05 12.00
N ARG A 429 3.08 7.95 12.98
CA ARG A 429 3.51 7.62 14.35
C ARG A 429 2.61 6.56 14.97
N GLN A 430 1.29 6.74 14.93
CA GLN A 430 0.34 5.78 15.50
C GLN A 430 0.47 4.40 14.84
N VAL A 431 0.56 4.37 13.50
CA VAL A 431 0.69 3.13 12.74
C VAL A 431 2.04 2.43 13.02
N GLN A 432 3.14 3.17 13.16
CA GLN A 432 4.44 2.59 13.51
C GLN A 432 4.43 1.90 14.89
N VAL A 433 3.79 2.53 15.88
CA VAL A 433 3.59 1.91 17.20
C VAL A 433 2.82 0.59 17.06
N MET A 434 1.71 0.61 16.33
CA MET A 434 0.88 -0.58 16.11
C MET A 434 1.63 -1.70 15.39
N ALA A 435 2.37 -1.38 14.32
CA ALA A 435 3.14 -2.36 13.55
C ALA A 435 4.20 -3.07 14.42
N ARG A 436 4.89 -2.31 15.28
CA ARG A 436 5.86 -2.88 16.23
C ARG A 436 5.22 -3.78 17.27
N GLN A 437 4.13 -3.33 17.89
CA GLN A 437 3.39 -4.15 18.87
C GLN A 437 2.96 -5.46 18.26
N GLN A 438 2.42 -5.43 17.04
CA GLN A 438 2.04 -6.63 16.31
C GLN A 438 3.23 -7.55 16.04
N ALA A 439 4.37 -7.00 15.62
CA ALA A 439 5.58 -7.79 15.39
C ALA A 439 6.13 -8.43 16.68
N TYR A 440 6.08 -7.75 17.82
CA TYR A 440 6.47 -8.33 19.11
C TYR A 440 5.51 -9.43 19.57
N GLN A 441 4.20 -9.21 19.42
CA GLN A 441 3.19 -10.21 19.72
C GLN A 441 3.27 -11.43 18.79
N ASP A 442 3.85 -11.28 17.58
CA ASP A 442 4.02 -12.37 16.63
C ASP A 442 4.84 -13.52 17.23
N GLN A 443 5.94 -13.19 17.92
CA GLN A 443 6.41 -13.80 19.16
C GLN A 443 5.81 -15.16 19.54
N GLY A 444 4.69 -15.05 20.26
CA GLY A 444 3.94 -16.17 20.81
C GLY A 444 2.58 -16.38 20.14
N SER A 445 2.42 -15.92 18.89
CA SER A 445 1.17 -16.09 18.16
C SER A 445 0.98 -17.54 17.71
N HIS A 446 -0.21 -18.09 17.96
CA HIS A 446 -0.50 -19.50 17.70
C HIS A 446 -1.99 -19.74 17.46
N GLN A 447 -2.29 -20.81 16.73
CA GLN A 447 -3.63 -21.39 16.66
C GLN A 447 -3.81 -22.37 17.82
N VAL A 448 -4.98 -22.32 18.46
CA VAL A 448 -5.41 -23.26 19.49
C VAL A 448 -6.54 -24.09 18.93
N TYR A 449 -6.40 -25.41 19.01
CA TYR A 449 -7.41 -26.40 18.63
C TYR A 449 -7.90 -27.11 19.88
N GLY A 450 -9.21 -27.21 20.04
CA GLY A 450 -9.87 -27.69 21.25
C GLY A 450 -10.07 -26.60 22.31
N GLY A 451 -11.11 -26.75 23.13
CA GLY A 451 -11.50 -25.74 24.13
C GLY A 451 -12.65 -26.14 25.07
N GLY A 452 -13.01 -27.43 25.13
CA GLY A 452 -14.11 -27.96 25.95
C GLY A 452 -13.85 -29.32 26.60
N GLY A 453 -12.63 -29.89 26.47
CA GLY A 453 -12.26 -31.20 27.03
C GLY A 453 -10.75 -31.34 27.25
N ASP A 454 -10.28 -32.55 27.59
CA ASP A 454 -8.90 -32.82 28.06
C ASP A 454 -7.81 -32.69 26.98
N ARG A 455 -8.17 -32.49 25.71
CA ARG A 455 -7.22 -32.44 24.58
C ARG A 455 -7.23 -31.07 23.93
N GLN A 456 -6.09 -30.40 24.03
CA GLN A 456 -5.79 -29.14 23.35
C GLN A 456 -4.51 -29.31 22.54
N VAL A 457 -4.51 -28.82 21.31
CA VAL A 457 -3.33 -28.76 20.44
C VAL A 457 -3.05 -27.30 20.13
N THR A 458 -1.79 -26.89 20.25
CA THR A 458 -1.33 -25.57 19.83
C THR A 458 -0.39 -25.70 18.65
N ALA A 459 -0.46 -24.75 17.72
CA ALA A 459 0.43 -24.69 16.57
C ALA A 459 0.85 -23.25 16.31
N GLU A 460 2.15 -23.01 16.16
CA GLU A 460 2.69 -21.68 15.89
C GLU A 460 2.09 -21.10 14.60
N ASP A 461 1.66 -19.84 14.67
CA ASP A 461 1.12 -19.14 13.52
C ASP A 461 1.69 -17.73 13.56
N ARG A 462 2.82 -17.55 12.87
CA ARG A 462 3.58 -16.30 12.78
C ARG A 462 3.10 -15.44 11.62
N ILE A 463 3.55 -14.20 11.52
CA ILE A 463 3.17 -13.28 10.45
C ILE A 463 3.54 -13.88 9.08
N TYR A 464 4.74 -14.46 8.96
CA TYR A 464 5.16 -15.07 7.69
C TYR A 464 4.35 -16.35 7.36
N HIS A 465 3.73 -17.03 8.35
CA HIS A 465 2.81 -18.15 8.09
C HIS A 465 1.51 -17.69 7.37
N ASN A 466 1.24 -16.39 7.37
CA ASN A 466 0.10 -15.78 6.69
C ASN A 466 0.41 -15.41 5.23
N LEU A 467 1.63 -15.64 4.73
CA LEU A 467 2.10 -15.11 3.44
C LEU A 467 2.40 -16.20 2.41
N LEU A 468 1.88 -16.01 1.20
CA LEU A 468 2.24 -16.80 0.02
C LEU A 468 2.42 -15.86 -1.18
N VAL A 469 3.35 -16.17 -2.08
CA VAL A 469 3.70 -15.32 -3.24
C VAL A 469 3.70 -16.13 -4.52
N GLY A 470 3.03 -15.62 -5.56
CA GLY A 470 3.06 -16.16 -6.91
C GLY A 470 2.89 -17.69 -6.96
N PRO A 471 3.88 -18.45 -7.45
CA PRO A 471 3.78 -19.90 -7.61
C PRO A 471 3.52 -20.69 -6.32
N ASP A 472 3.81 -20.11 -5.15
CA ASP A 472 3.59 -20.76 -3.86
C ASP A 472 2.13 -20.72 -3.39
N ILE A 473 1.27 -19.90 -4.03
CA ILE A 473 -0.10 -19.66 -3.56
C ILE A 473 -0.94 -20.94 -3.55
N ILE A 474 -1.02 -21.65 -4.68
CA ILE A 474 -1.81 -22.89 -4.77
C ILE A 474 -1.23 -23.99 -3.86
N PRO A 475 0.06 -24.37 -3.96
CA PRO A 475 0.58 -25.45 -3.12
C PRO A 475 0.54 -25.08 -1.64
N GLY A 476 0.81 -23.83 -1.27
CA GLY A 476 0.76 -23.38 0.12
C GLY A 476 -0.66 -23.40 0.71
N LEU A 477 -1.68 -23.02 -0.07
CA LEU A 477 -3.08 -23.14 0.38
C LEU A 477 -3.52 -24.60 0.54
N ALA A 478 -3.09 -25.49 -0.35
CA ALA A 478 -3.38 -26.91 -0.24
C ALA A 478 -2.67 -27.54 0.97
N GLU A 479 -1.40 -27.23 1.19
CA GLU A 479 -0.60 -27.65 2.35
C GLU A 479 -1.24 -27.16 3.66
N ARG A 480 -1.64 -25.88 3.72
CA ARG A 480 -2.32 -25.31 4.89
C ARG A 480 -3.66 -26.01 5.15
N THR A 481 -4.39 -26.36 4.10
CA THR A 481 -5.68 -27.07 4.24
C THR A 481 -5.52 -28.43 4.90
N VAL A 482 -4.56 -29.23 4.42
CA VAL A 482 -4.29 -30.55 5.01
C VAL A 482 -3.84 -30.41 6.47
N LEU A 483 -2.95 -29.46 6.77
CA LEU A 483 -2.50 -29.22 8.16
C LEU A 483 -3.64 -28.87 9.10
N GLU A 484 -4.55 -27.99 8.67
CA GLU A 484 -5.68 -27.57 9.50
C GLU A 484 -6.63 -28.75 9.78
N ILE A 485 -6.92 -29.58 8.79
CA ILE A 485 -7.70 -30.82 8.98
C ILE A 485 -6.97 -31.78 9.92
N ALA A 486 -5.66 -31.98 9.75
CA ALA A 486 -4.88 -32.87 10.61
C ALA A 486 -4.84 -32.40 12.07
N ARG A 487 -4.74 -31.09 12.31
CA ARG A 487 -4.80 -30.50 13.65
C ARG A 487 -6.19 -30.63 14.26
N ILE A 488 -7.25 -30.41 13.47
CA ILE A 488 -8.64 -30.64 13.89
C ILE A 488 -8.86 -32.13 14.23
N GLN A 489 -8.32 -33.06 13.44
CA GLN A 489 -8.48 -34.50 13.67
C GLN A 489 -7.99 -34.95 15.05
N ARG A 490 -6.96 -34.29 15.60
CA ARG A 490 -6.43 -34.60 16.94
C ARG A 490 -7.39 -34.26 18.08
N VAL A 491 -8.27 -33.28 17.88
CA VAL A 491 -9.18 -32.78 18.93
C VAL A 491 -10.65 -33.09 18.63
N ASN A 492 -11.02 -33.24 17.36
CA ASN A 492 -12.36 -33.55 16.88
C ASN A 492 -12.28 -34.43 15.61
N PRO A 493 -12.10 -35.76 15.77
CA PRO A 493 -11.97 -36.70 14.66
C PRO A 493 -13.20 -36.73 13.75
N GLU A 494 -14.41 -36.72 14.32
CA GLU A 494 -15.65 -36.79 13.54
C GLU A 494 -15.78 -35.61 12.56
N LEU A 495 -15.38 -34.42 13.00
CA LEU A 495 -15.33 -33.26 12.13
C LEU A 495 -14.28 -33.42 11.03
N ALA A 496 -13.06 -33.83 11.38
CA ALA A 496 -12.01 -34.00 10.38
C ALA A 496 -12.43 -35.00 9.30
N ASP A 497 -13.06 -36.12 9.68
CA ASP A 497 -13.58 -37.11 8.74
C ASP A 497 -14.62 -36.50 7.78
N LYS A 498 -15.50 -35.62 8.27
CA LYS A 498 -16.44 -34.87 7.42
C LYS A 498 -15.70 -33.95 6.44
N LEU A 499 -14.68 -33.22 6.90
CA LEU A 499 -13.90 -32.31 6.05
C LEU A 499 -13.12 -33.07 4.96
N ILE A 500 -12.60 -34.26 5.27
CA ILE A 500 -11.89 -35.13 4.30
C ILE A 500 -12.84 -35.63 3.21
N GLN A 501 -14.11 -35.84 3.56
CA GLN A 501 -15.15 -36.33 2.65
C GLN A 501 -15.76 -35.26 1.74
N LEU A 502 -15.63 -33.97 2.10
CA LEU A 502 -16.08 -32.88 1.23
C LEU A 502 -15.41 -32.99 -0.15
N ASP A 503 -16.16 -32.58 -1.18
CA ASP A 503 -15.56 -32.39 -2.49
C ASP A 503 -14.65 -31.14 -2.50
N GLY A 504 -13.88 -30.97 -3.58
CA GLY A 504 -12.92 -29.87 -3.68
C GLY A 504 -13.57 -28.48 -3.50
N PRO A 505 -14.63 -28.14 -4.26
CA PRO A 505 -15.32 -26.86 -4.14
C PRO A 505 -15.94 -26.59 -2.76
N GLU A 506 -16.61 -27.57 -2.15
CA GLU A 506 -17.21 -27.45 -0.82
C GLU A 506 -16.14 -27.28 0.26
N LEU A 507 -15.06 -28.04 0.15
CA LEU A 507 -13.91 -27.90 1.04
C LEU A 507 -13.30 -26.51 0.91
N LEU A 508 -13.04 -26.03 -0.32
CA LEU A 508 -12.48 -24.70 -0.56
C LEU A 508 -13.35 -23.60 0.04
N LYS A 509 -14.67 -23.70 -0.14
CA LYS A 509 -15.65 -22.79 0.44
C LYS A 509 -15.57 -22.78 1.97
N PHE A 510 -15.47 -23.95 2.59
CA PHE A 510 -15.26 -24.06 4.04
C PHE A 510 -13.94 -23.41 4.46
N MET A 511 -12.81 -23.74 3.81
CA MET A 511 -11.50 -23.17 4.15
C MET A 511 -11.49 -21.63 4.10
N PHE A 512 -12.04 -21.07 3.03
CA PHE A 512 -11.98 -19.64 2.77
C PHE A 512 -13.00 -18.84 3.57
N LYS A 513 -14.12 -19.44 3.95
CA LYS A 513 -15.12 -18.78 4.78
C LYS A 513 -14.81 -18.93 6.26
N ASP A 514 -14.49 -20.15 6.68
CA ASP A 514 -14.55 -20.59 8.06
C ASP A 514 -13.17 -20.74 8.73
N LEU A 515 -12.05 -20.68 7.97
CA LEU A 515 -10.71 -20.85 8.55
C LEU A 515 -9.73 -19.69 8.34
N PHE A 516 -9.57 -19.12 7.14
CA PHE A 516 -8.55 -18.07 6.90
C PHE A 516 -9.07 -16.77 6.27
N ARG A 517 -9.99 -16.82 5.29
CA ARG A 517 -10.44 -15.65 4.49
C ARG A 517 -9.32 -14.99 3.68
N PRO A 518 -8.75 -15.71 2.70
CA PRO A 518 -7.63 -15.23 1.90
C PRO A 518 -7.90 -13.92 1.18
N GLN A 519 -6.91 -13.03 1.23
CA GLN A 519 -6.87 -11.73 0.57
C GLN A 519 -5.75 -11.72 -0.46
N ALA A 520 -6.14 -11.69 -1.72
CA ALA A 520 -5.25 -11.66 -2.87
C ALA A 520 -4.92 -10.22 -3.25
N MET A 521 -3.66 -9.99 -3.63
CA MET A 521 -3.15 -8.69 -3.99
C MET A 521 -2.31 -8.76 -5.25
N ILE A 522 -2.68 -8.00 -6.27
CA ILE A 522 -2.03 -7.99 -7.58
C ILE A 522 -1.37 -6.63 -7.82
N PRO A 523 -0.07 -6.58 -8.20
CA PRO A 523 0.68 -5.33 -8.30
C PRO A 523 0.12 -4.41 -9.38
N ASN A 524 0.15 -3.10 -9.09
CA ASN A 524 -0.20 -2.00 -9.98
C ASN A 524 -1.65 -1.99 -10.47
N ALA A 525 -1.99 -2.81 -11.47
CA ALA A 525 -3.30 -2.76 -12.10
C ALA A 525 -3.70 -4.14 -12.64
N VAL A 526 -5.00 -4.32 -12.82
CA VAL A 526 -5.59 -5.54 -13.40
C VAL A 526 -6.58 -5.13 -14.47
N ASP A 527 -6.46 -5.74 -15.65
CA ASP A 527 -7.36 -5.45 -16.77
C ASP A 527 -8.78 -5.94 -16.47
N ILE A 528 -9.77 -5.09 -16.74
CA ILE A 528 -11.20 -5.37 -16.53
C ILE A 528 -11.90 -5.40 -17.88
N LYS A 529 -12.58 -6.51 -18.16
CA LYS A 529 -13.37 -6.70 -19.38
C LYS A 529 -14.86 -6.71 -19.05
N PRO A 530 -15.75 -6.42 -20.01
CA PRO A 530 -17.20 -6.43 -19.78
C PRO A 530 -17.76 -7.71 -19.14
N GLY A 531 -17.18 -8.87 -19.46
CA GLY A 531 -17.58 -10.16 -18.88
C GLY A 531 -17.14 -10.37 -17.42
N ASN A 532 -16.31 -9.49 -16.84
CA ASN A 532 -15.83 -9.62 -15.46
C ASN A 532 -16.79 -9.02 -14.44
N ILE A 533 -17.77 -8.21 -14.86
CA ILE A 533 -18.61 -7.44 -13.94
C ILE A 533 -19.97 -8.11 -13.77
N LYS A 534 -20.36 -8.31 -12.51
CA LYS A 534 -21.68 -8.77 -12.10
C LYS A 534 -22.32 -7.74 -11.17
N LYS A 535 -23.51 -7.24 -11.53
CA LYS A 535 -24.30 -6.29 -10.73
C LYS A 535 -25.46 -7.03 -10.06
N PHE A 536 -25.85 -6.58 -8.86
CA PHE A 536 -26.86 -7.23 -8.02
C PHE A 536 -27.96 -6.27 -7.59
#